data_AF-A0A9D4G0M6-F1
#
_entry.id   AF-A0A9D4G0M6-F1
#
_cell.length_a   1.000
_cell.length_b   1.000
_cell.length_c   1.000
_cell.angle_alpha   90.00
_cell.angle_beta   90.00
_cell.angle_gamma   90.00
#
_symmetry.space_group_name_H-M   'P 1'
#
loop_
_entity.id
_entity.type
_entity.pdbx_description
1 polymer ?
#
loop_
_entity_poly.entity_id
_entity_poly.type
_entity_poly.pdbx_seq_one_letter_code
_entity_poly.pdbx_strand_id
1 'polypeptide(L)'
;MNLNKKGLLLLLNVILAACAREPLSPTCMLYEYEERLLERVLRNEIGLENTLKDIVKTHAKVEDALQRLEDGKVLIKSMVEAMKEKQYTMDLTLRDFMENITRIVNSTLTTSVNNLESKHEALALKSITLVSDAIVELTENVSATVKTVSNLQEKLKGGYILNSYIASVLMTW
;
A
#
# COMPACT_ATOMS: atom_id res chain seq x y z
N MET A 1 -81.54 -27.87 37.96
CA MET A 1 -81.87 -29.21 37.43
C MET A 1 -80.76 -29.65 36.50
N ASN A 2 -80.03 -30.71 36.84
CA ASN A 2 -78.97 -31.26 35.98
C ASN A 2 -79.62 -32.20 34.97
N LEU A 3 -79.84 -31.73 33.74
CA LEU A 3 -80.44 -32.54 32.69
C LEU A 3 -79.37 -33.50 32.16
N ASN A 4 -79.69 -34.80 32.10
CA ASN A 4 -78.82 -35.78 31.47
C ASN A 4 -78.74 -35.53 29.95
N LYS A 5 -77.74 -36.11 29.26
CA LYS A 5 -77.51 -35.92 27.82
C LYS A 5 -78.77 -36.15 26.96
N LYS A 6 -79.65 -37.07 27.37
CA LYS A 6 -80.94 -37.37 26.69
C LYS A 6 -81.98 -36.28 26.91
N GLY A 7 -82.04 -35.70 28.11
CA GLY A 7 -82.86 -34.55 28.46
C GLY A 7 -82.43 -33.26 27.74
N LEU A 8 -81.12 -33.04 27.59
CA LEU A 8 -80.59 -31.92 26.81
C LEU A 8 -80.91 -32.05 25.31
N LEU A 9 -80.78 -33.25 24.73
CA LEU A 9 -81.15 -33.53 23.35
C LEU A 9 -82.66 -33.34 23.09
N LEU A 10 -83.50 -33.76 24.04
CA LEU A 10 -84.95 -33.54 23.94
C LEU A 10 -85.30 -32.05 24.00
N LEU A 11 -84.66 -31.29 24.90
CA LEU A 11 -84.85 -29.84 24.98
C LEU A 11 -84.39 -29.13 23.71
N LEU A 12 -83.24 -29.51 23.15
CA LEU A 12 -82.74 -28.97 21.90
C LEU A 12 -83.71 -29.27 20.75
N ASN A 13 -84.22 -30.50 20.66
CA ASN A 13 -85.21 -30.88 19.64
C ASN A 13 -86.54 -30.12 19.80
N VAL A 14 -86.97 -29.84 21.04
CA VAL A 14 -88.18 -29.04 21.31
C VAL A 14 -87.96 -27.58 20.91
N ILE A 15 -86.80 -27.00 21.21
CA ILE A 15 -86.45 -25.62 20.82
C ILE A 15 -86.37 -25.52 19.29
N LEU A 16 -85.72 -26.46 18.61
CA LEU A 16 -85.65 -26.51 17.14
C LEU A 16 -87.04 -26.67 16.50
N ALA A 17 -87.90 -27.52 17.06
CA ALA A 17 -89.28 -27.68 16.60
C ALA A 17 -90.16 -26.45 16.86
N ALA A 18 -89.92 -25.72 17.95
CA ALA A 18 -90.58 -24.44 18.23
C ALA A 18 -90.11 -23.34 17.25
N CYS A 19 -88.82 -23.28 16.95
CA CYS A 19 -88.26 -22.37 15.96
C CYS A 19 -88.73 -22.65 14.53
N ALA A 20 -89.02 -23.91 14.19
CA ALA A 20 -89.61 -24.27 12.91
C ALA A 20 -91.07 -23.81 12.74
N ARG A 21 -91.80 -23.55 13.85
CA ARG A 21 -93.20 -23.09 13.83
C ARG A 21 -93.33 -21.57 13.90
N GLU A 22 -92.49 -20.93 14.70
CA GLU A 22 -92.46 -19.46 14.86
C GLU A 22 -91.03 -18.94 14.76
N PRO A 23 -90.51 -18.78 13.51
CA PRO A 23 -89.10 -18.43 13.28
C PRO A 23 -88.73 -17.02 13.78
N LEU A 24 -89.73 -16.16 14.02
CA LEU A 24 -89.54 -14.80 14.54
C LEU A 24 -89.68 -14.69 16.06
N SER A 25 -89.80 -15.82 16.78
CA SER A 25 -89.84 -15.76 18.24
C SER A 25 -88.49 -15.26 18.80
N PRO A 26 -88.48 -14.44 19.86
CA PRO A 26 -87.24 -13.87 20.42
C PRO A 26 -86.19 -14.92 20.78
N THR A 27 -86.61 -16.12 21.20
CA THR A 27 -85.71 -17.23 21.57
C THR A 27 -84.98 -17.81 20.37
N CYS A 28 -85.63 -17.88 19.20
CA CYS A 28 -85.02 -18.39 17.97
C CYS A 28 -84.06 -17.37 17.35
N MET A 29 -84.42 -16.08 17.42
CA MET A 29 -83.55 -14.98 16.99
C MET A 29 -82.25 -14.90 17.82
N LEU A 30 -82.33 -15.17 19.14
CA LEU A 30 -81.16 -15.23 20.01
C LEU A 30 -80.26 -16.42 19.69
N TYR A 31 -80.84 -17.60 19.43
CA TYR A 31 -80.07 -18.79 19.07
C TYR A 31 -79.33 -18.63 17.74
N GLU A 32 -79.99 -18.10 16.69
CA GLU A 32 -79.33 -17.81 15.41
C GLU A 32 -78.22 -16.76 15.53
N TYR A 33 -78.39 -15.78 16.42
CA TYR A 33 -77.38 -14.76 16.68
C TYR A 33 -76.15 -15.36 17.39
N GLU A 34 -76.36 -16.20 18.40
CA GLU A 34 -75.29 -16.92 19.09
C GLU A 34 -74.54 -17.89 18.17
N GLU A 35 -75.25 -18.61 17.31
CA GLU A 35 -74.64 -19.50 16.31
C GLU A 35 -73.77 -18.73 15.31
N ARG A 36 -74.27 -17.60 14.78
CA ARG A 36 -73.49 -16.73 13.88
C ARG A 36 -72.27 -16.11 14.58
N LEU A 37 -72.37 -15.78 15.86
CA LEU A 37 -71.23 -15.30 16.65
C LEU A 37 -70.20 -16.40 16.85
N LEU A 38 -70.63 -17.62 17.19
CA LEU A 38 -69.76 -18.76 17.38
C LEU A 38 -68.97 -19.09 16.11
N GLU A 39 -69.65 -19.10 14.95
CA GLU A 39 -68.98 -19.30 13.66
C GLU A 39 -67.94 -18.21 13.35
N ARG A 40 -68.22 -16.94 13.68
CA ARG A 40 -67.26 -15.85 13.47
C ARG A 40 -66.04 -16.01 14.37
N VAL A 41 -66.25 -16.39 15.63
CA VAL A 41 -65.15 -16.64 16.57
C VAL A 41 -64.29 -17.81 16.09
N LEU A 42 -64.90 -18.93 15.69
CA LEU A 42 -64.18 -20.10 15.15
C LEU A 42 -63.38 -19.75 13.89
N ARG A 43 -63.96 -18.99 12.95
CA ARG A 43 -63.24 -18.54 11.75
C ARG A 43 -62.05 -17.64 12.09
N ASN A 44 -62.23 -16.74 13.06
CA ASN A 44 -61.15 -15.87 13.52
C ASN A 44 -60.05 -16.66 14.25
N GLU A 45 -60.41 -17.65 15.06
CA GLU A 45 -59.47 -18.52 15.76
C GLU A 45 -58.61 -19.31 14.77
N ILE A 46 -59.23 -19.93 13.76
CA ILE A 46 -58.50 -20.63 12.69
C ILE A 46 -57.58 -19.67 11.92
N GLY A 47 -58.06 -18.45 11.62
CA GLY A 47 -57.26 -17.42 10.95
C GLY A 47 -56.04 -16.97 11.78
N LEU A 48 -56.22 -16.80 13.09
CA LEU A 48 -55.15 -16.48 14.03
C LEU A 48 -54.15 -17.62 14.18
N GLU A 49 -54.62 -18.88 14.24
CA GLU A 49 -53.75 -20.05 14.32
C GLU A 49 -52.86 -20.18 13.09
N ASN A 50 -53.41 -19.97 11.89
CA ASN A 50 -52.63 -19.98 10.65
C ASN A 50 -51.61 -18.83 10.61
N THR A 51 -52.03 -17.63 11.00
CA THR A 51 -51.13 -16.47 11.09
C THR A 51 -49.99 -16.73 12.08
N LEU A 52 -50.28 -17.33 13.24
CA LEU A 52 -49.28 -17.69 14.23
C LEU A 52 -48.28 -18.71 13.68
N LYS A 53 -48.75 -19.73 12.96
CA LYS A 53 -47.88 -20.72 12.29
C LYS A 53 -46.93 -20.05 11.29
N ASP A 54 -47.42 -19.11 10.49
CA ASP A 54 -46.60 -18.38 9.53
C ASP A 54 -45.57 -17.46 10.20
N ILE A 55 -45.96 -16.80 11.29
CA ILE A 55 -45.05 -15.98 12.11
C ILE A 55 -43.94 -16.86 12.69
N VAL A 56 -44.28 -18.00 13.30
CA VAL A 56 -43.29 -18.93 13.88
C VAL A 56 -42.32 -19.44 12.81
N LYS A 57 -42.84 -19.83 11.64
CA LYS A 57 -42.00 -20.28 10.52
C LYS A 57 -41.07 -19.17 10.00
N THR A 58 -41.56 -17.94 9.95
CA THR A 58 -40.76 -16.78 9.53
C THR A 58 -39.69 -16.44 10.57
N HIS A 59 -40.04 -16.48 11.86
CA HIS A 59 -39.11 -16.25 12.95
C HIS A 59 -37.94 -17.25 12.91
N ALA A 60 -38.22 -18.54 12.76
CA ALA A 60 -37.18 -19.57 12.65
C ALA A 60 -36.23 -19.33 11.45
N LYS A 61 -36.75 -18.84 10.31
CA LYS A 61 -35.90 -18.48 9.16
C LYS A 61 -35.02 -17.26 9.44
N VAL A 62 -35.55 -16.28 10.18
CA VAL A 62 -34.79 -15.08 10.56
C VAL A 62 -33.68 -15.46 11.54
N GLU A 63 -33.95 -16.33 12.51
CA GLU A 63 -32.93 -16.84 13.43
C GLU A 63 -31.81 -17.59 12.69
N ASP A 64 -32.15 -18.48 11.75
CA ASP A 64 -31.16 -19.17 10.91
C ASP A 64 -30.32 -18.18 10.08
N ALA A 65 -30.96 -17.16 9.49
CA ALA A 65 -30.26 -16.12 8.74
C ALA A 65 -29.33 -15.28 9.63
N LEU A 66 -29.76 -14.93 10.85
CA LEU A 66 -28.94 -14.21 11.81
C LEU A 66 -27.73 -15.02 12.25
N GLN A 67 -27.90 -16.33 12.49
CA GLN A 67 -26.79 -17.21 12.86
C GLN A 67 -25.74 -17.25 11.74
N ARG A 68 -26.17 -17.43 10.48
CA ARG A 68 -25.25 -17.41 9.33
C ARG A 68 -24.51 -16.09 9.16
N LEU A 69 -25.18 -14.97 9.46
CA LEU A 69 -24.55 -13.65 9.41
C LEU A 69 -23.49 -13.49 10.51
N GLU A 70 -23.74 -13.97 11.72
CA GLU A 70 -22.74 -13.91 12.80
C GLU A 70 -21.55 -14.82 12.49
N ASP A 71 -21.78 -16.03 11.99
CA ASP A 71 -20.72 -16.94 11.54
C ASP A 71 -19.89 -16.30 10.41
N GLY A 72 -20.57 -15.69 9.43
CA GLY A 72 -19.93 -14.96 8.34
C GLY A 72 -19.11 -13.76 8.82
N LYS A 73 -19.61 -13.02 9.81
CA LYS A 73 -18.90 -11.90 10.43
C LYS A 73 -17.64 -12.35 11.17
N VAL A 74 -17.69 -13.46 11.90
CA VAL A 74 -16.51 -14.05 12.54
C VAL A 74 -15.47 -14.45 11.50
N LEU A 75 -15.91 -15.11 10.41
CA LEU A 75 -15.02 -15.51 9.32
C LEU A 75 -14.37 -14.29 8.65
N ILE A 76 -15.16 -13.26 8.30
CA ILE A 76 -14.64 -12.03 7.69
C ILE A 76 -13.62 -11.35 8.61
N LYS A 77 -13.90 -11.28 9.92
CA LYS A 77 -12.98 -10.70 10.89
C LYS A 77 -11.64 -11.45 10.90
N SER A 78 -11.68 -12.77 10.92
CA SER A 78 -10.47 -13.62 10.86
C SER A 78 -9.69 -13.41 9.56
N MET A 79 -10.37 -13.34 8.41
CA MET A 79 -9.72 -13.07 7.12
C MET A 79 -9.06 -11.69 7.10
N VAL A 80 -9.71 -10.67 7.64
CA VAL A 80 -9.16 -9.31 7.73
C VAL A 80 -7.92 -9.29 8.62
N GLU A 81 -7.93 -9.98 9.76
CA GLU A 81 -6.76 -10.09 10.65
C GLU A 81 -5.59 -10.79 9.95
N ALA A 82 -5.84 -11.90 9.27
CA ALA A 82 -4.81 -12.60 8.49
C ALA A 82 -4.25 -11.74 7.33
N MET A 83 -5.10 -10.99 6.64
CA MET A 83 -4.67 -10.06 5.59
C MET A 83 -3.80 -8.92 6.16
N LYS A 84 -4.15 -8.37 7.33
CA LYS A 84 -3.35 -7.36 8.01
C LYS A 84 -1.98 -7.88 8.41
N GLU A 85 -1.90 -9.09 8.95
CA GLU A 85 -0.63 -9.73 9.31
C GLU A 85 0.24 -9.97 8.06
N LYS A 86 -0.35 -10.46 6.97
CA LYS A 86 0.35 -10.64 5.70
C LYS A 86 0.84 -9.31 5.12
N GLN A 87 0.04 -8.25 5.21
CA GLN A 87 0.45 -6.92 4.77
C GLN A 87 1.62 -6.39 5.61
N TYR A 88 1.54 -6.51 6.93
CA TYR A 88 2.61 -6.08 7.84
C TYR A 88 3.94 -6.80 7.56
N THR A 89 3.90 -8.12 7.38
CA THR A 89 5.11 -8.90 7.03
C THR A 89 5.68 -8.50 5.68
N MET A 90 4.83 -8.25 4.68
CA MET A 90 5.27 -7.75 3.38
C MET A 90 5.93 -6.37 3.49
N ASP A 91 5.36 -5.45 4.26
CA ASP A 91 5.92 -4.10 4.48
C ASP A 91 7.29 -4.16 5.15
N LEU A 92 7.50 -5.09 6.11
CA LEU A 92 8.82 -5.34 6.70
C LEU A 92 9.82 -5.85 5.65
N THR A 93 9.43 -6.85 4.84
CA THR A 93 10.34 -7.38 3.81
C THR A 93 10.72 -6.33 2.76
N LEU A 94 9.79 -5.45 2.39
CA LEU A 94 10.05 -4.34 1.47
C LEU A 94 11.01 -3.31 2.08
N ARG A 95 10.85 -3.02 3.37
CA ARG A 95 11.78 -2.14 4.10
C ARG A 95 13.19 -2.72 4.12
N ASP A 96 13.35 -3.97 4.51
CA ASP A 96 14.65 -4.64 4.57
C ASP A 96 15.31 -4.70 3.18
N PHE A 97 14.51 -4.92 2.13
CA PHE A 97 14.98 -4.89 0.75
C PHE A 97 15.48 -3.50 0.34
N MET A 98 14.71 -2.45 0.65
CA MET A 98 15.11 -1.06 0.36
C MET A 98 16.38 -0.64 1.12
N GLU A 99 16.51 -1.03 2.38
CA GLU A 99 17.72 -0.77 3.17
C GLU A 99 18.94 -1.48 2.58
N ASN A 100 18.79 -2.73 2.15
CA ASN A 100 19.84 -3.46 1.47
C ASN A 100 20.26 -2.81 0.14
N ILE A 101 19.30 -2.37 -0.69
CA ILE A 101 19.59 -1.63 -1.91
C ILE A 101 20.37 -0.35 -1.58
N THR A 102 19.90 0.43 -0.61
CA THR A 102 20.54 1.69 -0.21
C THR A 102 21.97 1.46 0.24
N ARG A 103 22.21 0.42 1.05
CA ARG A 103 23.55 0.03 1.50
C ARG A 103 24.45 -0.38 0.33
N ILE A 104 23.96 -1.20 -0.60
CA ILE A 104 24.73 -1.64 -1.78
C ILE A 104 25.08 -0.44 -2.66
N VAL A 105 24.10 0.40 -2.97
CA VAL A 105 24.29 1.60 -3.81
C VAL A 105 25.33 2.52 -3.18
N ASN A 106 25.19 2.84 -1.89
CA ASN A 106 26.15 3.70 -1.19
C ASN A 106 27.56 3.09 -1.18
N SER A 107 27.69 1.80 -0.86
CA SER A 107 29.00 1.13 -0.85
C SER A 107 29.67 1.12 -2.24
N THR A 108 28.89 0.90 -3.29
CA THR A 108 29.36 0.90 -4.68
C THR A 108 29.75 2.30 -5.12
N LEU A 109 28.94 3.30 -4.80
CA LEU A 109 29.19 4.70 -5.13
C LEU A 109 30.45 5.20 -4.44
N THR A 110 30.59 4.97 -3.12
CA THR A 110 31.80 5.33 -2.37
C THR A 110 33.05 4.70 -2.98
N THR A 111 33.00 3.40 -3.32
CA THR A 111 34.13 2.71 -3.96
C THR A 111 34.46 3.31 -5.32
N SER A 112 33.45 3.63 -6.13
CA SER A 112 33.65 4.25 -7.44
C SER A 112 34.23 5.66 -7.33
N VAL A 113 33.77 6.47 -6.37
CA VAL A 113 34.29 7.82 -6.12
C VAL A 113 35.75 7.74 -5.71
N ASN A 114 36.09 6.90 -4.73
CA ASN A 114 37.47 6.73 -4.27
C ASN A 114 38.41 6.29 -5.40
N ASN A 115 37.96 5.38 -6.28
CA ASN A 115 38.74 4.94 -7.43
C ASN A 115 38.95 6.05 -8.47
N LEU A 116 37.95 6.91 -8.67
CA LEU A 116 38.07 8.05 -9.58
C LEU A 116 39.01 9.12 -9.02
N GLU A 117 38.92 9.40 -7.72
CA GLU A 117 39.82 10.31 -7.01
C GLU A 117 41.28 9.84 -7.10
N SER A 118 41.56 8.57 -6.78
CA SER A 118 42.93 8.05 -6.87
C SER A 118 43.49 8.08 -8.30
N LYS A 119 42.65 7.79 -9.29
CA LYS A 119 43.04 7.87 -10.71
C LYS A 119 43.29 9.32 -11.15
N HIS A 120 42.49 10.26 -10.65
CA HIS A 120 42.70 11.69 -10.92
C HIS A 120 44.01 12.19 -10.32
N GLU A 121 44.30 11.85 -9.06
CA GLU A 121 45.57 12.17 -8.40
C GLU A 121 46.77 11.58 -9.14
N ALA A 122 46.69 10.32 -9.56
CA ALA A 122 47.76 9.68 -10.33
C ALA A 122 48.00 10.37 -11.68
N LEU A 123 46.95 10.78 -12.38
CA LEU A 123 47.06 11.54 -13.62
C LEU A 123 47.64 12.94 -13.39
N ALA A 124 47.24 13.62 -12.32
CA ALA A 124 47.77 14.93 -11.95
C ALA A 124 49.29 14.86 -11.65
N LEU A 125 49.73 13.87 -10.86
CA LEU A 125 51.14 13.63 -10.56
C LEU A 125 51.94 13.32 -11.84
N LYS A 126 51.39 12.50 -12.73
CA LYS A 126 52.04 12.17 -14.02
C LYS A 126 52.19 13.41 -14.90
N SER A 127 51.19 14.29 -14.93
CA SER A 127 51.25 15.55 -15.66
C SER A 127 52.32 16.50 -15.10
N ILE A 128 52.37 16.65 -13.77
CA ILE A 128 53.39 17.46 -13.09
C ILE A 128 54.79 16.93 -13.39
N THR A 129 54.98 15.60 -13.35
CA THR A 129 56.27 14.96 -13.63
C THR A 129 56.72 15.25 -15.05
N LEU A 130 55.83 15.07 -16.05
CA LEU A 130 56.13 15.36 -17.45
C LEU A 130 56.50 16.84 -17.68
N VAL A 131 55.79 17.76 -17.04
CA VAL A 131 56.11 19.20 -17.12
C VAL A 131 57.44 19.50 -16.46
N SER A 132 57.73 18.91 -15.30
CA SER A 132 59.00 19.06 -14.60
C SER A 132 60.18 18.57 -15.44
N ASP A 133 60.07 17.38 -16.05
CA ASP A 133 61.10 16.81 -16.92
C ASP A 133 61.39 17.74 -18.12
N ALA A 134 60.33 18.26 -18.75
CA ALA A 134 60.47 19.22 -19.85
C ALA A 134 61.14 20.54 -19.41
N ILE A 135 60.84 21.04 -18.20
CA ILE A 135 61.48 22.24 -17.65
C ILE A 135 62.96 21.99 -17.38
N VAL A 136 63.33 20.81 -16.86
CA VAL A 136 64.73 20.44 -16.64
C VAL A 136 65.49 20.41 -17.95
N GLU A 137 64.96 19.73 -18.98
CA GLU A 137 65.57 19.68 -20.31
C GLU A 137 65.75 21.08 -20.92
N LEU A 138 64.72 21.93 -20.85
CA LEU A 138 64.80 23.31 -21.30
C LEU A 138 65.87 24.11 -20.54
N THR A 139 65.99 23.92 -19.22
CA THR A 139 66.98 24.59 -18.38
C THR A 139 68.41 24.20 -18.78
N GLU A 140 68.64 22.92 -19.06
CA GLU A 140 69.93 22.41 -19.54
C GLU A 140 70.28 23.01 -20.92
N ASN A 141 69.31 23.03 -21.85
CA ASN A 141 69.47 23.61 -23.18
C ASN A 141 69.78 25.13 -23.13
N VAL A 142 69.10 25.87 -22.26
CA VAL A 142 69.35 27.29 -22.03
C VAL A 142 70.75 27.51 -21.45
N SER A 143 71.17 26.71 -20.45
CA SER A 143 72.51 26.79 -19.86
C SER A 143 73.61 26.57 -20.89
N ALA A 144 73.45 25.57 -21.76
CA ALA A 144 74.37 25.30 -22.86
C ALA A 144 74.46 26.49 -23.82
N THR A 145 73.32 27.08 -24.19
CA THR A 145 73.25 28.25 -25.07
C THR A 145 73.89 29.49 -24.45
N VAL A 146 73.67 29.73 -23.15
CA VAL A 146 74.32 30.85 -22.43
C VAL A 146 75.85 30.69 -22.48
N LYS A 147 76.37 29.49 -22.22
CA LYS A 147 77.82 29.23 -22.31
C LYS A 147 78.37 29.48 -23.72
N THR A 148 77.68 29.06 -24.78
CA THR A 148 78.14 29.32 -26.15
C THR A 148 78.15 30.80 -26.48
N VAL A 149 77.12 31.55 -26.06
CA VAL A 149 77.05 33.01 -26.22
C VAL A 149 78.19 33.70 -25.46
N SER A 150 78.44 33.34 -24.19
CA SER A 150 79.55 33.90 -23.41
C SER A 150 80.91 33.66 -24.08
N ASN A 151 81.16 32.45 -24.56
CA ASN A 151 82.41 32.12 -25.28
C ASN A 151 82.58 32.95 -26.57
N LEU A 152 81.48 33.17 -27.32
CA LEU A 152 81.51 34.01 -28.52
C LEU A 152 81.78 35.48 -28.18
N GLN A 153 81.19 36.00 -27.10
CA GLN A 153 81.43 37.36 -26.62
C GLN A 153 82.89 37.59 -26.23
N GLU A 154 83.53 36.64 -25.55
CA GLU A 154 84.96 36.71 -25.23
C GLU A 154 85.85 36.73 -26.47
N LYS A 155 85.57 35.84 -27.45
CA LYS A 155 86.28 35.82 -28.74
C LYS A 155 86.15 37.15 -29.48
N LEU A 156 84.95 37.73 -29.50
CA LEU A 156 84.70 39.05 -30.10
C LEU A 156 85.52 40.15 -29.43
N LYS A 157 85.54 40.21 -28.09
CA LYS A 157 86.37 41.17 -27.35
C LYS A 157 87.85 41.03 -27.70
N GLY A 158 88.39 39.81 -27.74
CA GLY A 158 89.76 39.55 -28.16
C GLY A 158 90.04 40.03 -29.60
N GLY A 159 89.10 39.81 -30.52
CA GLY A 159 89.17 40.30 -31.90
C GLY A 159 89.21 41.83 -31.99
N TYR A 160 88.39 42.54 -31.23
CA TYR A 160 88.41 44.01 -31.18
C TYR A 160 89.75 44.55 -30.67
N ILE A 161 90.32 43.93 -29.64
CA ILE A 161 91.64 44.32 -29.11
C ILE A 161 92.73 44.12 -30.16
N LEU A 162 92.74 42.98 -30.85
CA LEU A 162 93.71 42.69 -31.89
C LEU A 162 93.58 43.65 -33.07
N ASN A 163 92.35 43.94 -33.49
CA ASN A 163 92.09 44.85 -34.61
C ASN A 163 92.45 46.31 -34.26
N SER A 164 92.20 46.74 -33.02
CA SER A 164 92.67 48.03 -32.50
C SER A 164 94.19 48.10 -32.46
N TYR A 165 94.87 47.01 -32.09
CA TYR A 165 96.33 46.96 -32.05
C TYR A 165 96.92 47.05 -33.47
N ILE A 166 96.41 46.27 -34.41
CA ILE A 166 96.79 46.34 -35.83
C ILE A 166 96.57 47.75 -36.39
N ALA A 167 95.41 48.37 -36.11
CA ALA A 167 95.13 49.74 -36.53
C ALA A 167 96.14 50.75 -35.95
N SER A 168 96.56 50.60 -34.69
CA SER A 168 97.58 51.47 -34.09
C SER A 168 98.97 51.30 -34.70
N VAL A 169 99.35 50.06 -35.04
CA VAL A 169 100.65 49.74 -35.67
C VAL A 169 100.70 50.26 -37.10
N LEU A 170 99.60 50.15 -37.85
CA LEU A 170 99.52 50.69 -39.22
C LEU A 170 99.51 52.22 -39.26
N MET A 171 99.06 52.90 -38.20
CA MET A 171 99.05 54.36 -38.10
C MET A 171 100.38 54.96 -37.57
N THR A 172 101.33 54.12 -37.15
CA THR A 172 102.66 54.53 -36.67
C THR A 172 103.79 54.32 -37.69
N TRP A 173 103.45 53.86 -38.90
CA TRP A 173 104.31 53.83 -40.08
C TRP A 173 103.83 54.88 -41.10
#